data_AF-A0A7S4RKK2-F1
#
_entry.id   AF-A0A7S4RKK2-F1
#
_cell.length_a   1.000
_cell.length_b   1.000
_cell.length_c   1.000
_cell.angle_alpha   90.00
_cell.angle_beta   90.00
_cell.angle_gamma   90.00
#
_symmetry.space_group_name_H-M   'P 1'
#
loop_
_entity.id
_entity.type
_entity.pdbx_description
1 polymer ?
#
loop_
_entity_poly.entity_id
_entity_poly.type
_entity_poly.pdbx_seq_one_letter_code
_entity_poly.pdbx_strand_id
1 'polypeptide(L)'
;MVRISSQSNRGGLVGGGKANSSSCKWKVATYKILVYIAMSSVCFYGGILAGMHASVNGVGQMEINVGCSQVGGEKGMPGESKKERMMQELVQKRYDEELMKHQLSKKNKQGTTENNNGDNPWADAQNAKFKKTTSSFLLGAARTTKESFMDVFEMGLPSEDIKSGGSDVLVLYQAKSSLPSVNHKELRESAIYNNPKNCIPSATADIVTESCTTMNVISTNPRDNQCTAIVGNYESYHVQKWMRLPETKGALDRSLPLRFVSRVQNSNGVNAVKVPMGKQSKYHWNMLGPFLDSFADSKSILDPILSRINKNKVVAVLTCNFGQSELLINFVCSAKSRGLDISNVLVFATDEETRDLAIGLGLEAFYDEKIYKDVPTDEAGVYGDKKFSAMMYAKVVCVQMVLMLGYDVLFQDVDIVWYKDPMTYLQNPNMINQNYDVYFQDDGNRQPRYAPYSANSGFYFVRHNDRTQYLFTALLYAGDAIKATGSHQQVLVGLLAEHSSLFGLKVKILDQSEDGFPGGYHYHNDHKFMRRFVKGETDTYLFHMSWTHNKVNKIKFFQQMGDWYVNDKCVSTKPQIILNSATYESKSLIAPCCAAEPLVSCHYRDKPSKIPCRDSQPIDNGGRSFW
;
A
#
# COMPACT_ATOMS: atom_id res chain seq x y z
N MET A 1 41.11 -32.75 -24.69
CA MET A 1 42.56 -32.81 -24.41
C MET A 1 42.76 -32.51 -22.93
N VAL A 2 42.96 -33.56 -22.11
CA VAL A 2 44.20 -33.86 -21.34
C VAL A 2 44.23 -33.10 -20.00
N ARG A 3 44.36 -33.67 -18.80
CA ARG A 3 44.40 -35.01 -18.16
C ARG A 3 44.17 -34.71 -16.66
N ILE A 4 43.24 -35.35 -15.95
CA ILE A 4 43.41 -36.56 -15.10
C ILE A 4 44.72 -36.56 -14.28
N SER A 5 44.59 -36.49 -12.94
CA SER A 5 45.04 -37.58 -12.06
C SER A 5 44.47 -37.50 -10.64
N SER A 6 43.76 -38.57 -10.31
CA SER A 6 43.37 -39.06 -8.99
C SER A 6 44.53 -39.73 -8.25
N GLN A 7 44.46 -39.79 -6.93
CA GLN A 7 44.85 -40.94 -6.07
C GLN A 7 44.34 -40.65 -4.64
N SER A 8 43.30 -41.33 -4.13
CA SER A 8 43.33 -42.57 -3.32
C SER A 8 44.43 -42.56 -2.25
N ASN A 9 44.18 -42.78 -0.95
CA ASN A 9 43.72 -44.07 -0.42
C ASN A 9 43.30 -44.00 1.08
N ARG A 10 42.70 -45.12 1.51
CA ARG A 10 41.95 -45.44 2.74
C ARG A 10 42.73 -45.56 4.07
N GLY A 11 41.97 -45.59 5.18
CA GLY A 11 42.28 -46.21 6.49
C GLY A 11 42.18 -45.19 7.64
N GLY A 12 41.47 -45.35 8.76
CA GLY A 12 40.92 -46.51 9.46
C GLY A 12 41.52 -46.59 10.89
N LEU A 13 40.66 -46.46 11.92
CA LEU A 13 40.79 -46.89 13.34
C LEU A 13 41.37 -45.95 14.44
N VAL A 14 40.44 -45.52 15.34
CA VAL A 14 40.33 -45.67 16.82
C VAL A 14 41.51 -45.40 17.78
N GLY A 15 41.20 -44.62 18.84
CA GLY A 15 41.90 -44.52 20.14
C GLY A 15 42.12 -43.03 20.53
N GLY A 16 41.64 -42.43 21.62
CA GLY A 16 41.44 -42.88 23.00
C GLY A 16 42.54 -42.27 23.88
N GLY A 17 42.32 -41.13 24.56
CA GLY A 17 43.26 -40.64 25.59
C GLY A 17 43.26 -39.14 25.95
N LYS A 18 42.61 -38.83 27.08
CA LYS A 18 42.94 -37.89 28.20
C LYS A 18 43.43 -36.44 27.96
N ALA A 19 42.86 -35.58 28.80
CA ALA A 19 43.08 -34.15 28.97
C ALA A 19 44.49 -33.76 29.48
N ASN A 20 44.98 -32.58 29.06
CA ASN A 20 45.66 -31.63 29.94
C ASN A 20 45.81 -30.20 29.38
N SER A 21 45.65 -29.24 30.29
CA SER A 21 46.08 -27.82 30.33
C SER A 21 45.83 -26.86 29.15
N SER A 22 44.89 -25.92 29.34
CA SER A 22 44.73 -24.72 28.51
C SER A 22 44.91 -23.44 29.34
N SER A 23 46.15 -23.13 29.71
CA SER A 23 46.51 -21.84 30.31
C SER A 23 47.67 -21.16 29.55
N CYS A 24 47.58 -21.02 28.23
CA CYS A 24 48.51 -20.16 27.48
C CYS A 24 48.02 -19.77 26.08
N LYS A 25 46.81 -19.21 25.94
CA LYS A 25 46.34 -18.63 24.66
C LYS A 25 45.71 -17.23 24.76
N TRP A 26 45.52 -16.69 25.96
CA TRP A 26 44.84 -15.40 26.15
C TRP A 26 45.73 -14.15 26.03
N LYS A 27 47.06 -14.26 26.11
CA LYS A 27 47.96 -13.09 26.03
C LYS A 27 48.32 -12.65 24.60
N VAL A 28 48.15 -13.53 23.60
CA VAL A 28 48.51 -13.22 22.19
C VAL A 28 47.34 -12.60 21.41
N ALA A 29 46.10 -12.87 21.81
CA ALA A 29 44.90 -12.33 21.15
C ALA A 29 44.66 -10.85 21.50
N THR A 30 44.93 -10.43 22.75
CA THR A 30 44.77 -9.06 23.23
C THR A 30 45.75 -8.09 22.57
N TYR A 31 46.99 -8.50 22.31
CA TYR A 31 47.98 -7.66 21.63
C TYR A 31 47.58 -7.36 20.17
N LYS A 32 47.04 -8.34 19.45
CA LYS A 32 46.58 -8.15 18.06
C LYS A 32 45.39 -7.20 17.98
N ILE A 33 44.44 -7.29 18.90
CA ILE A 33 43.26 -6.40 18.95
C ILE A 33 43.68 -4.94 19.21
N LEU A 34 44.63 -4.72 20.13
CA LEU A 34 45.13 -3.37 20.42
C LEU A 34 45.90 -2.75 19.22
N VAL A 35 46.65 -3.54 18.47
CA VAL A 35 47.31 -3.09 17.23
C VAL A 35 46.28 -2.75 16.14
N TYR A 36 45.20 -3.52 16.00
CA TYR A 36 44.13 -3.21 15.03
C TYR A 36 43.36 -1.94 15.40
N ILE A 37 43.11 -1.69 16.68
CA ILE A 37 42.47 -0.45 17.16
C ILE A 37 43.39 0.75 16.94
N ALA A 38 44.70 0.61 17.17
CA ALA A 38 45.66 1.68 16.92
C ALA A 38 45.78 2.02 15.42
N MET A 39 45.85 1.02 14.53
CA MET A 39 45.92 1.27 13.07
C MET A 39 44.64 1.90 12.51
N SER A 40 43.47 1.47 12.98
CA SER A 40 42.19 2.04 12.53
C SER A 40 41.98 3.48 13.00
N SER A 41 42.49 3.82 14.19
CA SER A 41 42.49 5.20 14.70
C SER A 41 43.38 6.11 13.85
N VAL A 42 44.58 5.66 13.46
CA VAL A 42 45.50 6.43 12.61
C VAL A 42 44.92 6.65 11.21
N CYS A 43 44.24 5.65 10.62
CA CYS A 43 43.57 5.81 9.33
C CYS A 43 42.38 6.77 9.38
N PHE A 44 41.60 6.75 10.48
CA PHE A 44 40.44 7.63 10.64
C PHE A 44 40.86 9.10 10.81
N TYR A 45 41.84 9.38 11.68
CA TYR A 45 42.33 10.75 11.88
C TYR A 45 43.20 11.24 10.71
N GLY A 46 43.94 10.35 10.04
CA GLY A 46 44.66 10.68 8.81
C GLY A 46 43.74 11.05 7.64
N GLY A 47 42.59 10.37 7.50
CA GLY A 47 41.57 10.70 6.52
C GLY A 47 40.89 12.06 6.77
N ILE A 48 40.63 12.40 8.04
CA ILE A 48 40.08 13.71 8.42
C ILE A 48 41.09 14.83 8.12
N LEU A 49 42.37 14.66 8.45
CA LEU A 49 43.42 15.63 8.16
C LEU A 49 43.66 15.81 6.65
N ALA A 50 43.62 14.73 5.87
CA ALA A 50 43.71 14.79 4.40
C ALA A 50 42.48 15.48 3.78
N GLY A 51 41.28 15.24 4.31
CA GLY A 51 40.05 15.92 3.88
C GLY A 51 40.04 17.41 4.21
N MET A 52 40.62 17.80 5.36
CA MET A 52 40.75 19.21 5.75
C MET A 52 41.83 19.95 4.93
N HIS A 53 42.90 19.28 4.50
CA HIS A 53 43.90 19.88 3.60
C HIS A 53 43.46 19.95 2.13
N ALA A 54 42.62 19.02 1.66
CA ALA A 54 42.04 19.07 0.32
C ALA A 54 41.02 20.22 0.13
N SER A 55 40.47 20.78 1.22
CA SER A 55 39.52 21.89 1.17
C SER A 55 40.18 23.28 1.04
N VAL A 56 41.52 23.39 1.08
CA VAL A 56 42.20 24.71 1.19
C VAL A 56 43.14 25.03 0.01
N ASN A 57 43.51 24.09 -0.86
CA ASN A 57 44.40 24.40 -2.00
C ASN A 57 43.91 23.72 -3.29
N GLY A 58 43.45 24.52 -4.27
CA GLY A 58 43.04 23.98 -5.57
C GLY A 58 42.44 24.99 -6.56
N VAL A 59 43.03 26.19 -6.68
CA VAL A 59 42.90 27.00 -7.91
C VAL A 59 44.13 26.71 -8.77
N GLY A 60 43.95 26.19 -10.00
CA GLY A 60 45.05 26.06 -10.98
C GLY A 60 44.94 24.95 -12.04
N GLN A 61 44.24 25.27 -13.15
CA GLN A 61 44.32 24.81 -14.56
C GLN A 61 45.01 23.49 -14.99
N MET A 62 44.29 22.65 -15.76
CA MET A 62 44.54 22.43 -17.21
C MET A 62 43.32 21.77 -17.92
N GLU A 63 43.11 22.12 -19.19
CA GLU A 63 41.87 22.13 -19.99
C GLU A 63 41.47 20.79 -20.67
N ILE A 64 40.17 20.55 -20.84
CA ILE A 64 39.57 20.05 -22.10
C ILE A 64 38.23 20.79 -22.33
N ASN A 65 38.04 21.24 -23.58
CA ASN A 65 37.15 22.31 -24.01
C ASN A 65 35.79 21.83 -24.55
N VAL A 66 34.88 22.79 -24.81
CA VAL A 66 33.58 22.74 -25.53
C VAL A 66 32.36 22.35 -24.66
N GLY A 67 31.32 23.15 -24.44
CA GLY A 67 30.98 24.51 -24.84
C GLY A 67 29.46 24.72 -24.66
N CYS A 68 29.04 25.63 -23.79
CA CYS A 68 27.75 26.32 -23.88
C CYS A 68 27.76 27.58 -22.98
N SER A 69 27.18 28.63 -23.54
CA SER A 69 27.35 30.05 -23.20
C SER A 69 26.94 30.46 -21.79
N GLN A 70 27.70 31.42 -21.23
CA GLN A 70 27.25 32.31 -20.16
C GLN A 70 26.44 33.47 -20.76
N VAL A 71 25.37 33.90 -20.09
CA VAL A 71 25.08 35.32 -19.83
C VAL A 71 24.31 35.45 -18.51
N GLY A 72 24.75 36.36 -17.64
CA GLY A 72 23.87 37.03 -16.67
C GLY A 72 24.32 36.96 -15.21
N GLY A 73 25.12 37.94 -14.77
CA GLY A 73 25.42 38.14 -13.35
C GLY A 73 24.34 38.93 -12.61
N GLU A 74 24.39 38.94 -11.28
CA GLU A 74 24.54 40.16 -10.46
C GLU A 74 24.40 39.87 -8.94
N LYS A 75 25.31 40.50 -8.19
CA LYS A 75 25.13 41.17 -6.87
C LYS A 75 24.88 40.34 -5.61
N GLY A 76 25.88 40.39 -4.72
CA GLY A 76 25.77 40.00 -3.32
C GLY A 76 24.98 41.00 -2.45
N MET A 77 24.35 40.46 -1.41
CA MET A 77 23.77 41.19 -0.28
C MET A 77 24.63 41.00 0.98
N PRO A 78 24.93 42.06 1.76
CA PRO A 78 25.61 41.94 3.05
C PRO A 78 24.58 41.68 4.16
N GLY A 79 24.46 40.44 4.64
CA GLY A 79 23.50 40.13 5.72
C GLY A 79 23.63 38.76 6.41
N GLU A 80 24.38 37.81 5.87
CA GLU A 80 24.36 36.42 6.38
C GLU A 80 25.17 36.19 7.66
N SER A 81 26.26 36.93 7.90
CA SER A 81 27.17 36.63 9.01
C SER A 81 26.60 36.93 10.42
N LYS A 82 25.62 37.84 10.53
CA LYS A 82 25.05 38.23 11.83
C LYS A 82 23.94 37.27 12.28
N LYS A 83 23.17 36.71 11.34
CA LYS A 83 22.13 35.71 11.62
C LYS A 83 22.74 34.37 12.03
N GLU A 84 23.83 33.97 11.39
CA GLU A 84 24.54 32.73 11.76
C GLU A 84 25.16 32.81 13.15
N ARG A 85 25.79 33.94 13.51
CA ARG A 85 26.29 34.16 14.88
C ARG A 85 25.19 34.09 15.93
N MET A 86 24.04 34.71 15.67
CA MET A 86 22.91 34.70 16.59
C MET A 86 22.30 33.29 16.74
N MET A 87 22.26 32.51 15.66
CA MET A 87 21.85 31.11 15.68
C MET A 87 22.83 30.24 16.48
N GLN A 88 24.14 30.44 16.31
CA GLN A 88 25.15 29.70 17.07
C GLN A 88 25.09 30.01 18.57
N GLU A 89 24.88 31.27 18.95
CA GLU A 89 24.69 31.67 20.36
C GLU A 89 23.41 31.07 20.96
N LEU A 90 22.30 31.02 20.21
CA LEU A 90 21.05 30.41 20.67
C LEU A 90 21.18 28.89 20.86
N VAL A 91 21.89 28.22 19.95
CA VAL A 91 22.15 26.78 20.04
C VAL A 91 23.04 26.47 21.26
N GLN A 92 24.09 27.26 21.47
CA GLN A 92 24.99 27.08 22.62
C GLN A 92 24.27 27.33 23.94
N LYS A 93 23.44 28.36 24.02
CA LYS A 93 22.65 28.66 25.22
C LYS A 93 21.66 27.54 25.57
N ARG A 94 21.01 26.97 24.56
CA ARG A 94 20.08 25.84 24.75
C ARG A 94 20.81 24.56 25.18
N TYR A 95 22.02 24.34 24.66
CA TYR A 95 22.88 23.24 25.08
C TYR A 95 23.32 23.35 26.55
N ASP A 96 23.73 24.55 26.98
CA ASP A 96 24.16 24.80 28.36
C ASP A 96 22.99 24.68 29.36
N GLU A 97 21.77 25.11 28.98
CA GLU A 97 20.55 24.93 29.78
C GLU A 97 20.20 23.44 29.98
N GLU A 98 20.31 22.63 28.92
CA GLU A 98 20.07 21.17 28.99
C GLU A 98 21.15 20.47 29.84
N LEU A 99 22.41 20.88 29.72
CA LEU A 99 23.51 20.35 30.52
C LEU A 99 23.32 20.66 32.02
N MET A 100 22.88 21.87 32.35
CA MET A 100 22.54 22.27 33.73
C MET A 100 21.36 21.48 34.30
N LYS A 101 20.28 21.26 33.53
CA LYS A 101 19.16 20.40 33.94
C LYS A 101 19.62 18.96 34.20
N HIS A 102 20.52 18.44 33.37
CA HIS A 102 21.06 17.09 33.54
C HIS A 102 21.96 16.97 34.78
N GLN A 103 22.73 18.00 35.11
CA GLN A 103 23.56 18.05 36.32
C GLN A 103 22.71 18.22 37.60
N LEU A 104 21.64 19.03 37.55
CA LEU A 104 20.68 19.19 38.65
C LEU A 104 19.90 17.89 38.92
N SER A 105 19.51 17.17 37.88
CA SER A 105 18.89 15.83 37.97
C SER A 105 19.80 14.80 38.64
N LYS A 106 21.12 14.85 38.38
CA LYS A 106 22.10 13.99 39.07
C LYS A 106 22.30 14.37 40.54
N LYS A 107 22.30 15.65 40.90
CA LYS A 107 22.40 16.10 42.30
C LYS A 107 21.15 15.75 43.12
N ASN A 108 19.96 15.86 42.54
CA ASN A 108 18.71 15.48 43.22
C ASN A 108 18.57 13.96 43.46
N LYS A 109 19.30 13.12 42.71
CA LYS A 109 19.37 11.67 42.96
C LYS A 109 20.35 11.24 44.07
N GLN A 110 21.19 12.16 44.56
CA GLN A 110 22.17 11.88 45.63
C GLN A 110 21.75 12.43 47.01
N GLY A 111 20.59 13.08 47.13
CA GLY A 111 20.18 13.82 48.33
C GLY A 111 18.97 13.31 49.11
N THR A 112 18.34 12.19 48.75
CA THR A 112 17.16 11.67 49.47
C THR A 112 17.37 10.23 49.96
N THR A 113 18.07 10.10 51.10
CA THR A 113 17.88 8.96 52.01
C THR A 113 16.63 9.23 52.85
N GLU A 114 15.46 8.90 52.30
CA GLU A 114 14.24 8.73 53.10
C GLU A 114 14.09 7.26 53.50
N ASN A 115 13.91 7.07 54.80
CA ASN A 115 13.60 5.80 55.45
C ASN A 115 12.26 5.25 54.93
N ASN A 116 12.30 4.29 54.02
CA ASN A 116 11.16 3.42 53.73
C ASN A 116 11.30 2.12 54.52
N ASN A 117 10.79 2.14 55.75
CA ASN A 117 10.36 0.93 56.42
C ASN A 117 9.07 0.44 55.74
N GLY A 118 9.18 -0.68 55.01
CA GLY A 118 8.14 -1.71 55.04
C GLY A 118 6.98 -1.62 54.05
N ASP A 119 7.23 -1.36 52.77
CA ASP A 119 6.46 -2.02 51.71
C ASP A 119 7.45 -2.78 50.84
N ASN A 120 7.64 -4.05 51.18
CA ASN A 120 8.52 -4.94 50.46
C ASN A 120 7.92 -5.23 49.06
N PRO A 121 8.46 -4.68 47.94
CA PRO A 121 7.92 -4.98 46.61
C PRO A 121 8.17 -6.44 46.21
N TRP A 122 8.92 -7.18 47.03
CA TRP A 122 9.34 -8.55 46.80
C TRP A 122 8.40 -9.60 47.40
N ALA A 123 7.31 -9.21 48.08
CA ALA A 123 6.26 -10.16 48.47
C ALA A 123 5.48 -10.71 47.26
N ASP A 124 5.31 -9.89 46.21
CA ASP A 124 4.49 -10.24 45.03
C ASP A 124 5.29 -10.75 43.82
N ALA A 125 6.63 -10.80 43.90
CA ALA A 125 7.46 -11.27 42.79
C ALA A 125 7.19 -12.75 42.41
N GLN A 126 6.64 -13.54 43.34
CA GLN A 126 6.23 -14.92 43.08
C GLN A 126 4.93 -15.00 42.26
N ASN A 127 4.05 -14.00 42.39
CA ASN A 127 2.74 -13.96 41.72
C ASN A 127 2.72 -13.02 40.50
N ALA A 128 3.81 -12.35 40.17
CA ALA A 128 3.91 -11.52 38.97
C ALA A 128 3.65 -12.34 37.69
N LYS A 129 2.89 -11.76 36.77
CA LYS A 129 2.52 -12.38 35.48
C LYS A 129 3.76 -12.63 34.61
N PHE A 130 4.71 -11.72 34.64
CA PHE A 130 6.01 -11.85 34.01
C PHE A 130 7.13 -11.85 35.05
N LYS A 131 8.18 -12.64 34.80
CA LYS A 131 9.39 -12.64 35.65
C LYS A 131 10.11 -11.29 35.53
N LYS A 132 10.88 -10.93 36.57
CA LYS A 132 11.66 -9.68 36.67
C LYS A 132 12.43 -9.29 35.40
N THR A 133 13.04 -10.25 34.72
CA THR A 133 13.79 -10.00 33.48
C THR A 133 12.88 -9.53 32.34
N THR A 134 11.70 -10.13 32.20
CA THR A 134 10.69 -9.75 31.18
C THR A 134 9.96 -8.47 31.57
N SER A 135 9.66 -8.29 32.86
CA SER A 135 9.07 -7.07 33.41
C SER A 135 9.88 -5.80 33.17
N SER A 136 11.14 -5.92 32.75
CA SER A 136 11.96 -4.78 32.34
C SER A 136 11.48 -4.11 31.05
N PHE A 137 10.75 -4.82 30.18
CA PHE A 137 10.18 -4.28 28.95
C PHE A 137 8.71 -4.68 28.71
N LEU A 138 8.18 -5.63 29.48
CA LEU A 138 6.79 -6.09 29.41
C LEU A 138 6.25 -6.39 30.81
N LEU A 139 5.49 -5.46 31.37
CA LEU A 139 4.98 -5.48 32.74
C LEU A 139 3.71 -6.33 32.91
N GLY A 140 2.78 -6.23 31.96
CA GLY A 140 1.46 -6.86 32.09
C GLY A 140 0.72 -6.99 30.76
N ALA A 141 -0.47 -7.58 30.79
CA ALA A 141 -1.30 -7.79 29.61
C ALA A 141 -2.80 -7.76 29.93
N ALA A 142 -3.62 -7.29 28.99
CA ALA A 142 -5.07 -7.37 28.99
C ALA A 142 -5.59 -7.71 27.58
N ARG A 143 -6.88 -8.03 27.45
CA ARG A 143 -7.56 -8.28 26.18
C ARG A 143 -8.77 -7.38 26.00
N THR A 144 -9.09 -7.04 24.76
CA THR A 144 -10.39 -6.47 24.37
C THR A 144 -10.89 -7.22 23.15
N THR A 145 -12.19 -7.19 22.88
CA THR A 145 -12.73 -7.76 21.65
C THR A 145 -12.29 -6.94 20.43
N LYS A 146 -12.12 -7.57 19.28
CA LYS A 146 -11.78 -6.91 18.01
C LYS A 146 -12.81 -5.85 17.64
N GLU A 147 -14.09 -6.12 17.88
CA GLU A 147 -15.20 -5.18 17.64
C GLU A 147 -14.98 -3.90 18.45
N SER A 148 -14.92 -4.02 19.79
CA SER A 148 -14.65 -2.87 20.67
C SER A 148 -13.35 -2.13 20.32
N PHE A 149 -12.30 -2.85 19.91
CA PHE A 149 -11.05 -2.20 19.50
C PHE A 149 -11.19 -1.40 18.22
N MET A 150 -11.83 -1.96 17.19
CA MET A 150 -12.00 -1.29 15.90
C MET A 150 -13.01 -0.14 15.98
N ASP A 151 -13.98 -0.20 16.89
CA ASP A 151 -14.94 0.88 17.18
C ASP A 151 -14.23 2.13 17.75
N VAL A 152 -13.19 1.93 18.57
CA VAL A 152 -12.41 3.03 19.17
C VAL A 152 -11.25 3.45 18.27
N PHE A 153 -10.57 2.49 17.64
CA PHE A 153 -9.35 2.69 16.86
C PHE A 153 -9.56 2.21 15.42
N GLU A 154 -10.31 2.98 14.63
CA GLU A 154 -10.59 2.62 13.25
C GLU A 154 -9.32 2.73 12.38
N MET A 155 -8.80 1.58 11.93
CA MET A 155 -7.60 1.48 11.08
C MET A 155 -7.92 1.39 9.59
N GLY A 156 -9.21 1.46 9.23
CA GLY A 156 -9.72 1.34 7.85
C GLY A 156 -9.36 0.03 7.15
N LEU A 157 -9.15 -1.04 7.90
CA LEU A 157 -8.95 -2.39 7.37
C LEU A 157 -10.29 -2.98 6.90
N PRO A 158 -10.28 -3.91 5.93
CA PRO A 158 -11.50 -4.62 5.55
C PRO A 158 -12.01 -5.45 6.73
N SER A 159 -13.33 -5.57 6.83
CA SER A 159 -14.00 -6.54 7.66
C SER A 159 -13.64 -7.94 7.13
N GLU A 160 -13.27 -8.80 8.07
CA GLU A 160 -13.13 -10.21 7.80
C GLU A 160 -14.25 -10.91 8.54
N ASP A 161 -14.93 -11.84 7.84
CA ASP A 161 -15.79 -12.82 8.47
C ASP A 161 -15.02 -13.43 9.65
N ILE A 162 -15.56 -13.29 10.88
CA ILE A 162 -15.02 -13.91 12.10
C ILE A 162 -15.35 -15.41 12.07
N LYS A 163 -14.94 -16.08 10.99
CA LYS A 163 -15.11 -17.51 10.80
C LYS A 163 -13.81 -18.15 11.26
N SER A 164 -13.77 -18.41 12.57
CA SER A 164 -12.79 -19.18 13.35
C SER A 164 -11.55 -18.43 13.89
N GLY A 165 -11.62 -18.01 15.16
CA GLY A 165 -10.47 -17.61 15.99
C GLY A 165 -10.00 -16.16 15.80
N GLY A 166 -9.48 -15.54 16.87
CA GLY A 166 -8.94 -14.17 16.82
C GLY A 166 -9.97 -13.05 17.07
N SER A 167 -10.97 -13.31 17.93
CA SER A 167 -11.96 -12.30 18.37
C SER A 167 -11.36 -11.24 19.30
N ASP A 168 -10.13 -11.45 19.79
CA ASP A 168 -9.56 -10.63 20.84
C ASP A 168 -8.28 -9.93 20.35
N VAL A 169 -8.12 -8.69 20.78
CA VAL A 169 -6.89 -7.91 20.69
C VAL A 169 -6.15 -8.03 22.02
N LEU A 170 -4.87 -8.40 21.96
CA LEU A 170 -3.98 -8.47 23.11
C LEU A 170 -3.27 -7.13 23.31
N VAL A 171 -3.52 -6.48 24.43
CA VAL A 171 -2.85 -5.25 24.87
C VAL A 171 -1.73 -5.60 25.83
N LEU A 172 -0.53 -5.12 25.54
CA LEU A 172 0.68 -5.38 26.31
C LEU A 172 1.19 -4.09 26.95
N TYR A 173 1.31 -4.08 28.27
CA TYR A 173 1.72 -2.90 29.03
C TYR A 173 3.21 -2.94 29.33
N GLN A 174 3.92 -1.86 29.00
CA GLN A 174 5.36 -1.75 29.24
C GLN A 174 5.69 -1.05 30.57
N ALA A 175 4.76 -0.26 31.11
CA ALA A 175 4.98 0.53 32.33
C ALA A 175 3.75 0.54 33.25
N LYS A 176 3.96 0.82 34.55
CA LYS A 176 2.84 0.96 35.52
C LYS A 176 1.92 2.13 35.17
N SER A 177 2.44 3.14 34.51
CA SER A 177 1.68 4.32 34.06
C SER A 177 0.76 4.04 32.87
N SER A 178 0.99 2.98 32.10
CA SER A 178 0.14 2.61 30.96
C SER A 178 -0.97 1.63 31.33
N LEU A 179 -0.98 1.11 32.56
CA LEU A 179 -2.01 0.19 33.05
C LEU A 179 -3.34 0.94 33.29
N PRO A 180 -4.50 0.26 33.19
CA PRO A 180 -5.80 0.82 33.54
C PRO A 180 -5.79 1.52 34.90
N SER A 181 -6.56 2.59 35.02
CA SER A 181 -6.62 3.50 36.15
C SER A 181 -6.98 2.77 37.45
N VAL A 182 -6.73 3.44 38.58
CA VAL A 182 -7.02 2.88 39.92
C VAL A 182 -8.51 2.61 40.14
N ASN A 183 -9.39 3.22 39.34
CA ASN A 183 -10.83 2.96 39.35
C ASN A 183 -11.16 1.54 38.87
N HIS A 184 -10.26 0.93 38.08
CA HIS A 184 -10.36 -0.44 37.59
C HIS A 184 -9.37 -1.36 38.32
N LYS A 185 -9.34 -1.30 39.66
CA LYS A 185 -8.36 -1.99 40.51
C LYS A 185 -8.23 -3.50 40.19
N GLU A 186 -9.34 -4.21 40.05
CA GLU A 186 -9.33 -5.65 39.77
C GLU A 186 -8.70 -5.98 38.40
N LEU A 187 -9.02 -5.19 37.36
CA LEU A 187 -8.44 -5.32 36.03
C LEU A 187 -6.94 -5.03 36.07
N ARG A 188 -6.57 -3.92 36.73
CA ARG A 188 -5.19 -3.46 36.90
C ARG A 188 -4.31 -4.50 37.59
N GLU A 189 -4.78 -5.07 38.69
CA GLU A 189 -4.08 -6.12 39.44
C GLU A 189 -3.97 -7.41 38.61
N SER A 190 -5.07 -7.86 38.00
CA SER A 190 -5.10 -9.06 37.16
C SER A 190 -4.22 -8.95 35.90
N ALA A 191 -3.94 -7.73 35.43
CA ALA A 191 -3.07 -7.50 34.27
C ALA A 191 -1.59 -7.76 34.58
N ILE A 192 -1.15 -7.58 35.83
CA ILE A 192 0.25 -7.72 36.25
C ILE A 192 0.51 -8.91 37.17
N TYR A 193 -0.53 -9.49 37.76
CA TYR A 193 -0.43 -10.66 38.64
C TYR A 193 -1.14 -11.88 38.05
N ASN A 194 -0.66 -13.07 38.40
CA ASN A 194 -1.31 -14.32 38.09
C ASN A 194 -2.52 -14.50 39.02
N ASN A 195 -3.66 -14.89 38.44
CA ASN A 195 -4.83 -15.30 39.20
C ASN A 195 -4.97 -16.84 39.17
N PRO A 196 -5.83 -17.46 39.99
CA PRO A 196 -5.97 -18.92 40.04
C PRO A 196 -6.36 -19.57 38.70
N LYS A 197 -6.98 -18.80 37.79
CA LYS A 197 -7.34 -19.24 36.43
C LYS A 197 -6.23 -18.96 35.41
N ASN A 198 -5.15 -18.30 35.83
CA ASN A 198 -4.04 -17.78 35.02
C ASN A 198 -4.46 -17.10 33.70
N CYS A 199 -5.59 -16.39 33.73
CA CYS A 199 -6.17 -15.79 32.53
C CYS A 199 -5.66 -14.35 32.32
N ILE A 200 -5.57 -13.94 31.04
CA ILE A 200 -5.37 -12.52 30.68
C ILE A 200 -6.73 -11.84 30.83
N PRO A 201 -6.85 -10.81 31.69
CA PRO A 201 -8.14 -10.17 31.95
C PRO A 201 -8.64 -9.42 30.71
N SER A 202 -9.94 -9.15 30.64
CA SER A 202 -10.53 -8.46 29.49
C SER A 202 -11.51 -7.38 29.90
N ALA A 203 -11.54 -6.29 29.12
CA ALA A 203 -12.50 -5.20 29.20
C ALA A 203 -12.64 -4.55 27.81
N THR A 204 -13.48 -3.53 27.68
CA THR A 204 -13.63 -2.75 26.45
C THR A 204 -12.36 -1.97 26.11
N ALA A 205 -12.19 -1.61 24.83
CA ALA A 205 -10.98 -0.99 24.30
C ALA A 205 -10.64 0.35 24.98
N ASP A 206 -11.64 1.18 25.27
CA ASP A 206 -11.51 2.45 26.01
C ASP A 206 -10.93 2.24 27.42
N ILE A 207 -11.40 1.23 28.16
CA ILE A 207 -10.89 0.93 29.51
C ILE A 207 -9.47 0.36 29.44
N VAL A 208 -9.21 -0.64 28.59
CA VAL A 208 -7.89 -1.27 28.54
C VAL A 208 -6.80 -0.32 28.03
N THR A 209 -7.18 0.75 27.33
CA THR A 209 -6.25 1.76 26.80
C THR A 209 -6.33 3.13 27.48
N GLU A 210 -7.16 3.30 28.52
CA GLU A 210 -7.48 4.62 29.10
C GLU A 210 -6.25 5.41 29.57
N SER A 211 -5.18 4.72 29.97
CA SER A 211 -3.92 5.30 30.46
C SER A 211 -2.76 5.18 29.45
N CYS A 212 -3.01 4.67 28.24
CA CYS A 212 -2.01 4.61 27.18
C CYS A 212 -1.78 6.00 26.59
N THR A 213 -0.57 6.54 26.73
CA THR A 213 -0.17 7.78 26.03
C THR A 213 0.29 7.53 24.60
N THR A 214 0.83 6.34 24.34
CA THR A 214 1.20 5.84 23.01
C THR A 214 0.79 4.38 22.88
N MET A 215 0.43 3.96 21.66
CA MET A 215 0.10 2.58 21.35
C MET A 215 0.60 2.23 19.96
N ASN A 216 1.42 1.17 19.88
CA ASN A 216 1.84 0.57 18.62
C ASN A 216 0.97 -0.64 18.33
N VAL A 217 0.42 -0.71 17.12
CA VAL A 217 -0.49 -1.81 16.73
C VAL A 217 0.21 -2.71 15.72
N ILE A 218 0.18 -4.02 15.98
CA ILE A 218 0.69 -5.05 15.07
C ILE A 218 -0.46 -5.97 14.69
N SER A 219 -0.93 -5.85 13.44
CA SER A 219 -1.94 -6.75 12.89
C SER A 219 -1.32 -8.08 12.50
N THR A 220 -1.91 -9.19 12.96
CA THR A 220 -1.44 -10.54 12.64
C THR A 220 -2.61 -11.42 12.22
N ASN A 221 -2.36 -12.35 11.31
CA ASN A 221 -3.29 -13.41 10.96
C ASN A 221 -2.67 -14.73 11.43
N PRO A 222 -3.12 -15.31 12.57
CA PRO A 222 -2.50 -16.48 13.16
C PRO A 222 -2.64 -17.70 12.23
N ARG A 223 -1.55 -18.45 12.08
CA ARG A 223 -1.49 -19.71 11.32
C ARG A 223 -0.89 -20.82 12.17
N ASP A 224 -1.18 -22.07 11.79
CA ASP A 224 -0.59 -23.23 12.44
C ASP A 224 0.95 -23.14 12.46
N ASN A 225 1.55 -23.27 13.65
CA ASN A 225 3.01 -23.24 13.89
C ASN A 225 3.68 -21.86 13.65
N GLN A 226 2.94 -20.77 13.74
CA GLN A 226 3.50 -19.42 13.78
C GLN A 226 3.79 -18.99 15.23
N CYS A 227 4.91 -18.29 15.42
CA CYS A 227 5.23 -17.60 16.67
C CYS A 227 5.60 -16.14 16.39
N THR A 228 5.32 -15.25 17.35
CA THR A 228 5.72 -13.84 17.31
C THR A 228 6.74 -13.58 18.40
N ALA A 229 7.88 -13.02 18.04
CA ALA A 229 8.91 -12.59 18.99
C ALA A 229 8.78 -11.08 19.24
N ILE A 230 8.77 -10.68 20.51
CA ILE A 230 8.84 -9.28 20.94
C ILE A 230 10.23 -9.05 21.51
N VAL A 231 11.01 -8.20 20.85
CA VAL A 231 12.37 -7.86 21.28
C VAL A 231 12.31 -6.55 22.05
N GLY A 232 12.59 -6.60 23.35
CA GLY A 232 12.62 -5.40 24.20
C GLY A 232 13.79 -4.47 23.84
N ASN A 233 13.64 -3.19 24.17
CA ASN A 233 14.66 -2.13 23.99
C ASN A 233 15.13 -1.93 22.54
N TYR A 234 14.30 -2.26 21.56
CA TYR A 234 14.58 -2.05 20.14
C TYR A 234 13.32 -1.61 19.40
N GLU A 235 13.26 -0.34 19.01
CA GLU A 235 12.11 0.22 18.31
C GLU A 235 12.16 -0.11 16.81
N SER A 236 11.05 -0.58 16.26
CA SER A 236 10.89 -0.81 14.83
C SER A 236 9.43 -0.68 14.43
N TYR A 237 9.18 -0.08 13.26
CA TYR A 237 7.86 0.08 12.67
C TYR A 237 7.54 -1.01 11.62
N HIS A 238 8.45 -1.97 11.43
CA HIS A 238 8.31 -3.02 10.42
C HIS A 238 8.34 -4.42 11.04
N VAL A 239 7.39 -5.26 10.62
CA VAL A 239 7.36 -6.67 11.00
C VAL A 239 8.25 -7.47 10.06
N GLN A 240 9.35 -7.98 10.60
CA GLN A 240 10.27 -8.86 9.88
C GLN A 240 9.80 -10.32 9.94
N LYS A 241 10.10 -11.11 8.90
CA LYS A 241 9.60 -12.47 8.73
C LYS A 241 10.71 -13.48 8.55
N TRP A 242 10.60 -14.60 9.27
CA TRP A 242 11.46 -15.77 9.10
C TRP A 242 10.62 -17.00 8.81
N MET A 243 11.11 -17.84 7.89
CA MET A 243 10.47 -19.08 7.50
C MET A 243 11.51 -20.20 7.38
N ARG A 244 11.10 -21.44 7.63
CA ARG A 244 11.94 -22.63 7.42
C ARG A 244 11.77 -23.10 5.97
N LEU A 245 12.54 -22.51 5.07
CA LEU A 245 12.48 -22.76 3.63
C LEU A 245 13.84 -23.23 3.08
N PRO A 246 13.86 -24.07 2.02
CA PRO A 246 15.07 -24.41 1.30
C PRO A 246 15.80 -23.17 0.77
N GLU A 247 17.11 -23.29 0.56
CA GLU A 247 17.97 -22.18 0.11
C GLU A 247 17.66 -21.74 -1.32
N THR A 248 17.13 -22.66 -2.12
CA THR A 248 16.80 -22.44 -3.52
C THR A 248 15.30 -22.22 -3.71
N LYS A 249 14.54 -23.30 -3.89
CA LYS A 249 13.09 -23.28 -4.11
C LYS A 249 12.47 -24.50 -3.47
N GLY A 250 11.36 -24.30 -2.76
CA GLY A 250 10.58 -25.39 -2.18
C GLY A 250 9.60 -24.88 -1.15
N ALA A 251 8.74 -25.78 -0.69
CA ALA A 251 7.77 -25.50 0.36
C ALA A 251 8.43 -25.43 1.74
N LEU A 252 7.65 -25.02 2.74
CA LEU A 252 8.02 -25.06 4.15
C LEU A 252 8.48 -26.45 4.57
N ASP A 253 9.62 -26.50 5.27
CA ASP A 253 10.20 -27.73 5.82
C ASP A 253 10.63 -27.49 7.26
N ARG A 254 10.00 -28.19 8.21
CA ARG A 254 10.26 -28.02 9.65
C ARG A 254 11.66 -28.45 10.07
N SER A 255 12.33 -29.30 9.28
CA SER A 255 13.69 -29.77 9.56
C SER A 255 14.75 -28.69 9.29
N LEU A 256 14.42 -27.69 8.48
CA LEU A 256 15.33 -26.60 8.12
C LEU A 256 15.34 -25.49 9.17
N PRO A 257 16.44 -24.72 9.33
CA PRO A 257 16.48 -23.57 10.22
C PRO A 257 15.58 -22.42 9.73
N LEU A 258 15.19 -21.53 10.64
CA LEU A 258 14.53 -20.26 10.29
C LEU A 258 15.48 -19.37 9.49
N ARG A 259 14.99 -18.80 8.40
CA ARG A 259 15.75 -17.90 7.52
C ARG A 259 14.95 -16.64 7.25
N PHE A 260 15.65 -15.51 7.13
CA PHE A 260 15.03 -14.23 6.81
C PHE A 260 14.44 -14.27 5.41
N VAL A 261 13.20 -13.81 5.27
CA VAL A 261 12.47 -13.80 3.99
C VAL A 261 11.64 -12.53 3.84
N SER A 262 11.22 -12.27 2.60
CA SER A 262 10.23 -11.23 2.30
C SER A 262 8.94 -11.45 3.10
N ARG A 263 8.31 -10.35 3.57
CA ARG A 263 7.04 -10.41 4.32
C ARG A 263 5.92 -11.14 3.56
N VAL A 264 5.91 -11.02 2.23
CA VAL A 264 4.91 -11.63 1.33
C VAL A 264 5.26 -13.06 0.88
N GLN A 265 6.38 -13.62 1.35
CA GLN A 265 6.77 -15.01 1.05
C GLN A 265 5.68 -15.98 1.54
N ASN A 266 5.19 -16.87 0.68
CA ASN A 266 4.16 -17.85 1.05
C ASN A 266 4.75 -19.21 1.47
N SER A 267 3.89 -20.11 1.94
CA SER A 267 4.25 -21.46 2.41
C SER A 267 4.85 -22.36 1.33
N ASN A 268 4.60 -22.07 0.05
CA ASN A 268 5.16 -22.79 -1.10
C ASN A 268 6.52 -22.23 -1.53
N GLY A 269 7.09 -21.29 -0.78
CA GLY A 269 8.36 -20.65 -1.11
C GLY A 269 8.28 -19.69 -2.30
N VAL A 270 7.10 -19.18 -2.64
CA VAL A 270 6.95 -18.15 -3.68
C VAL A 270 7.02 -16.76 -3.07
N ASN A 271 7.90 -15.91 -3.62
CA ASN A 271 7.94 -14.48 -3.32
C ASN A 271 7.08 -13.72 -4.31
N ALA A 272 5.98 -13.14 -3.84
CA ALA A 272 5.09 -12.35 -4.70
C ALA A 272 5.64 -10.94 -5.00
N VAL A 273 6.57 -10.41 -4.19
CA VAL A 273 7.20 -9.09 -4.42
C VAL A 273 8.59 -9.32 -4.97
N LYS A 274 8.83 -8.89 -6.21
CA LYS A 274 10.13 -9.01 -6.85
C LYS A 274 10.88 -7.68 -6.74
N VAL A 275 12.16 -7.75 -6.38
CA VAL A 275 13.06 -6.61 -6.46
C VAL A 275 13.25 -6.26 -7.94
N PRO A 276 13.07 -4.99 -8.36
CA PRO A 276 13.34 -4.58 -9.73
C PRO A 276 14.79 -4.87 -10.12
N MET A 277 15.00 -5.36 -11.34
CA MET A 277 16.34 -5.47 -11.93
C MET A 277 16.57 -4.30 -12.89
N GLY A 278 17.82 -4.08 -13.32
CA GLY A 278 18.17 -2.93 -14.17
C GLY A 278 17.37 -2.81 -15.47
N LYS A 279 16.79 -3.92 -16.00
CA LYS A 279 15.90 -3.87 -17.17
C LYS A 279 14.58 -3.16 -16.86
N GLN A 280 13.99 -3.41 -15.70
CA GLN A 280 12.75 -2.76 -15.26
C GLN A 280 12.98 -1.29 -14.98
N SER A 281 14.08 -0.94 -14.30
CA SER A 281 14.41 0.46 -14.00
C SER A 281 14.67 1.26 -15.29
N LYS A 282 15.44 0.73 -16.24
CA LYS A 282 15.63 1.39 -17.56
C LYS A 282 14.32 1.59 -18.32
N TYR A 283 13.44 0.58 -18.30
CA TYR A 283 12.12 0.70 -18.92
C TYR A 283 11.29 1.82 -18.27
N HIS A 284 11.30 1.90 -16.95
CA HIS A 284 10.59 2.96 -16.22
C HIS A 284 11.17 4.35 -16.53
N TRP A 285 12.50 4.51 -16.55
CA TRP A 285 13.14 5.80 -16.88
C TRP A 285 12.76 6.30 -18.28
N ASN A 286 12.66 5.41 -19.26
CA ASN A 286 12.24 5.76 -20.61
C ASN A 286 10.79 6.27 -20.69
N MET A 287 9.94 5.89 -19.74
CA MET A 287 8.57 6.40 -19.62
C MET A 287 8.51 7.67 -18.76
N LEU A 288 9.28 7.70 -17.66
CA LEU A 288 9.27 8.78 -16.68
C LEU A 288 9.91 10.06 -17.22
N GLY A 289 11.03 9.96 -17.95
CA GLY A 289 11.71 11.12 -18.53
C GLY A 289 10.78 11.98 -19.39
N PRO A 290 10.17 11.42 -20.46
CA PRO A 290 9.22 12.16 -21.29
C PRO A 290 8.03 12.75 -20.51
N PHE A 291 7.54 12.04 -19.49
CA PHE A 291 6.49 12.57 -18.61
C PHE A 291 6.95 13.80 -17.83
N LEU A 292 8.14 13.74 -17.21
CA LEU A 292 8.68 14.88 -16.47
C LEU A 292 8.97 16.08 -17.39
N ASP A 293 9.50 15.82 -18.58
CA ASP A 293 9.79 16.84 -19.60
C ASP A 293 8.52 17.52 -20.12
N SER A 294 7.41 16.78 -20.23
CA SER A 294 6.11 17.30 -20.72
C SER A 294 5.21 17.86 -19.62
N PHE A 295 5.50 17.60 -18.35
CA PHE A 295 4.58 17.82 -17.24
C PHE A 295 3.99 19.24 -17.17
N ALA A 296 4.80 20.27 -17.42
CA ALA A 296 4.33 21.66 -17.41
C ALA A 296 3.36 21.96 -18.56
N ASP A 297 3.69 21.50 -19.78
CA ASP A 297 2.82 21.62 -20.96
C ASP A 297 1.50 20.88 -20.72
N SER A 298 1.57 19.62 -20.27
CA SER A 298 0.41 18.79 -20.01
C SER A 298 -0.51 19.42 -18.95
N LYS A 299 0.07 20.01 -17.89
CA LYS A 299 -0.69 20.75 -16.88
C LYS A 299 -1.40 21.97 -17.47
N SER A 300 -0.75 22.72 -18.36
CA SER A 300 -1.35 23.92 -18.98
C SER A 300 -2.59 23.59 -19.82
N ILE A 301 -2.66 22.37 -20.37
CA ILE A 301 -3.80 21.85 -21.12
C ILE A 301 -4.86 21.27 -20.18
N LEU A 302 -4.44 20.53 -19.16
CA LEU A 302 -5.34 19.82 -18.24
C LEU A 302 -6.07 20.77 -17.28
N ASP A 303 -5.41 21.80 -16.74
CA ASP A 303 -5.99 22.68 -15.72
C ASP A 303 -7.27 23.42 -16.17
N PRO A 304 -7.35 23.98 -17.39
CA PRO A 304 -8.59 24.55 -17.92
C PRO A 304 -9.73 23.53 -18.07
N ILE A 305 -9.42 22.26 -18.34
CA ILE A 305 -10.42 21.19 -18.43
C ILE A 305 -10.99 20.91 -17.04
N LEU A 306 -10.12 20.65 -16.05
CA LEU A 306 -10.53 20.36 -14.67
C LEU A 306 -11.35 21.50 -14.07
N SER A 307 -10.96 22.75 -14.33
CA SER A 307 -11.65 23.95 -13.86
C SER A 307 -13.10 24.04 -14.36
N ARG A 308 -13.40 23.47 -15.54
CA ARG A 308 -14.74 23.49 -16.15
C ARG A 308 -15.64 22.36 -15.67
N ILE A 309 -15.10 21.15 -15.49
CA ILE A 309 -15.92 19.95 -15.25
C ILE A 309 -16.11 19.55 -13.79
N ASN A 310 -15.23 20.00 -12.89
CA ASN A 310 -15.25 19.52 -11.52
C ASN A 310 -16.57 19.83 -10.78
N LYS A 311 -16.93 18.96 -9.84
CA LYS A 311 -18.01 19.18 -8.87
C LYS A 311 -17.40 19.29 -7.48
N ASN A 312 -17.45 20.47 -6.87
CA ASN A 312 -16.85 20.71 -5.55
C ASN A 312 -15.39 20.23 -5.48
N LYS A 313 -14.57 20.58 -6.49
CA LYS A 313 -13.17 20.14 -6.64
C LYS A 313 -12.97 18.64 -6.87
N VAL A 314 -14.03 17.84 -7.06
CA VAL A 314 -13.91 16.43 -7.46
C VAL A 314 -14.01 16.26 -8.96
N VAL A 315 -13.10 15.45 -9.50
CA VAL A 315 -13.16 14.94 -10.87
C VAL A 315 -13.14 13.41 -10.85
N ALA A 316 -14.06 12.79 -11.59
CA ALA A 316 -14.04 11.36 -11.82
C ALA A 316 -13.12 11.06 -13.00
N VAL A 317 -12.09 10.25 -12.79
CA VAL A 317 -11.01 10.00 -13.75
C VAL A 317 -11.05 8.56 -14.20
N LEU A 318 -11.10 8.36 -15.51
CA LEU A 318 -10.98 7.07 -16.17
C LEU A 318 -9.74 7.07 -17.06
N THR A 319 -9.15 5.90 -17.28
CA THR A 319 -8.08 5.73 -18.29
C THR A 319 -8.47 4.63 -19.25
N CYS A 320 -8.42 4.91 -20.55
CA CYS A 320 -8.90 3.99 -21.57
C CYS A 320 -8.02 4.03 -22.82
N ASN A 321 -7.85 2.86 -23.42
CA ASN A 321 -7.35 2.70 -24.79
C ASN A 321 -8.47 2.17 -25.69
N PHE A 322 -8.26 2.18 -27.00
CA PHE A 322 -9.31 1.83 -27.95
C PHE A 322 -9.80 0.39 -27.77
N GLY A 323 -8.90 -0.53 -27.41
CA GLY A 323 -9.24 -1.92 -27.13
C GLY A 323 -10.16 -2.16 -25.93
N GLN A 324 -10.34 -1.17 -25.04
CA GLN A 324 -11.32 -1.23 -23.94
C GLN A 324 -12.51 -0.28 -24.15
N SER A 325 -12.59 0.38 -25.31
CA SER A 325 -13.58 1.42 -25.58
C SER A 325 -15.02 0.97 -25.46
N GLU A 326 -15.34 -0.31 -25.70
CA GLU A 326 -16.72 -0.81 -25.56
C GLU A 326 -17.19 -0.75 -24.11
N LEU A 327 -16.29 -0.94 -23.14
CA LEU A 327 -16.61 -0.81 -21.72
C LEU A 327 -16.81 0.66 -21.33
N LEU A 328 -16.01 1.58 -21.89
CA LEU A 328 -16.22 3.02 -21.73
C LEU A 328 -17.57 3.46 -22.30
N ILE A 329 -17.91 3.00 -23.51
CA ILE A 329 -19.23 3.26 -24.12
C ILE A 329 -20.32 2.71 -23.20
N ASN A 330 -20.16 1.49 -22.68
CA ASN A 330 -21.14 0.89 -21.78
C ASN A 330 -21.33 1.70 -20.49
N PHE A 331 -20.25 2.17 -19.86
CA PHE A 331 -20.33 3.04 -18.70
C PHE A 331 -21.16 4.30 -19.01
N VAL A 332 -20.87 4.99 -20.12
CA VAL A 332 -21.61 6.20 -20.50
C VAL A 332 -23.08 5.90 -20.79
N CYS A 333 -23.36 4.87 -21.58
CA CYS A 333 -24.73 4.51 -21.96
C CYS A 333 -25.55 4.05 -20.74
N SER A 334 -24.98 3.22 -19.89
CA SER A 334 -25.63 2.75 -18.65
C SER A 334 -25.89 3.89 -17.67
N ALA A 335 -24.94 4.83 -17.49
CA ALA A 335 -25.12 6.00 -16.65
C ALA A 335 -26.23 6.92 -17.19
N LYS A 336 -26.22 7.21 -18.51
CA LYS A 336 -27.25 8.05 -19.15
C LYS A 336 -28.63 7.41 -19.11
N SER A 337 -28.76 6.10 -19.33
CA SER A 337 -30.04 5.39 -19.20
C SER A 337 -30.67 5.51 -17.81
N ARG A 338 -29.83 5.71 -16.78
CA ARG A 338 -30.24 5.91 -15.38
C ARG A 338 -30.37 7.38 -14.99
N GLY A 339 -30.22 8.31 -15.93
CA GLY A 339 -30.28 9.74 -15.66
C GLY A 339 -29.15 10.26 -14.76
N LEU A 340 -28.02 9.56 -14.69
CA LEU A 340 -26.88 9.97 -13.86
C LEU A 340 -26.09 11.09 -14.55
N ASP A 341 -25.72 12.10 -13.77
CA ASP A 341 -24.91 13.22 -14.22
C ASP A 341 -23.41 12.88 -14.15
N ILE A 342 -22.84 12.64 -15.33
CA ILE A 342 -21.42 12.31 -15.54
C ILE A 342 -20.62 13.51 -16.08
N SER A 343 -21.09 14.74 -15.90
CA SER A 343 -20.42 15.96 -16.39
C SER A 343 -19.03 16.20 -15.81
N ASN A 344 -18.73 15.64 -14.63
CA ASN A 344 -17.42 15.71 -13.98
C ASN A 344 -16.51 14.52 -14.28
N VAL A 345 -16.85 13.72 -15.29
CA VAL A 345 -16.02 12.60 -15.75
C VAL A 345 -15.02 13.09 -16.80
N LEU A 346 -13.75 12.78 -16.57
CA LEU A 346 -12.63 13.00 -17.48
C LEU A 346 -12.02 11.67 -17.91
N VAL A 347 -11.92 11.46 -19.22
CA VAL A 347 -11.22 10.31 -19.79
C VAL A 347 -9.78 10.70 -20.13
N PHE A 348 -8.80 10.09 -19.45
CA PHE A 348 -7.42 10.07 -19.91
C PHE A 348 -7.31 9.01 -21.01
N ALA A 349 -7.45 9.47 -22.24
CA ALA A 349 -7.28 8.63 -23.42
C ALA A 349 -5.78 8.36 -23.63
N THR A 350 -5.45 7.14 -24.03
CA THR A 350 -4.06 6.76 -24.35
C THR A 350 -3.79 6.73 -25.85
N ASP A 351 -4.81 7.01 -26.67
CA ASP A 351 -4.75 7.09 -28.12
C ASP A 351 -5.79 8.09 -28.64
N GLU A 352 -5.60 8.57 -29.88
CA GLU A 352 -6.47 9.58 -30.49
C GLU A 352 -7.88 9.04 -30.73
N GLU A 353 -8.00 7.77 -31.13
CA GLU A 353 -9.31 7.16 -31.35
C GLU A 353 -10.17 7.15 -30.08
N THR A 354 -9.58 6.90 -28.92
CA THR A 354 -10.28 6.92 -27.64
C THR A 354 -10.61 8.34 -27.20
N ARG A 355 -9.73 9.32 -27.47
CA ARG A 355 -10.00 10.74 -27.22
C ARG A 355 -11.25 11.16 -27.99
N ASP A 356 -11.26 10.90 -29.29
CA ASP A 356 -12.37 11.27 -30.18
C ASP A 356 -13.64 10.54 -29.76
N LEU A 357 -13.55 9.23 -29.48
CA LEU A 357 -14.69 8.44 -28.98
C LEU A 357 -15.29 9.01 -27.68
N ALA A 358 -14.46 9.37 -26.69
CA ALA A 358 -14.92 9.94 -25.43
C ALA A 358 -15.65 11.28 -25.63
N ILE A 359 -15.09 12.17 -26.46
CA ILE A 359 -15.74 13.43 -26.84
C ILE A 359 -17.10 13.18 -27.49
N GLY A 360 -17.23 12.15 -28.32
CA GLY A 360 -18.47 11.85 -29.06
C GLY A 360 -19.57 11.29 -28.19
N LEU A 361 -19.18 10.62 -27.12
CA LEU A 361 -20.07 10.21 -26.04
C LEU A 361 -20.49 11.38 -25.14
N GLY A 362 -19.92 12.57 -25.35
CA GLY A 362 -20.22 13.79 -24.60
C GLY A 362 -19.47 13.88 -23.27
N LEU A 363 -18.28 13.27 -23.18
CA LEU A 363 -17.34 13.43 -22.07
C LEU A 363 -16.23 14.42 -22.45
N GLU A 364 -15.53 14.95 -21.45
CA GLU A 364 -14.23 15.56 -21.69
C GLU A 364 -13.13 14.49 -21.76
N ALA A 365 -12.11 14.75 -22.57
CA ALA A 365 -10.98 13.86 -22.74
C ALA A 365 -9.66 14.63 -22.68
N PHE A 366 -8.66 14.01 -22.06
CA PHE A 366 -7.28 14.46 -22.07
C PHE A 366 -6.40 13.42 -22.76
N TYR A 367 -5.61 13.85 -23.73
CA TYR A 367 -4.64 13.02 -24.43
C TYR A 367 -3.35 13.82 -24.60
N ASP A 368 -2.22 13.19 -24.25
CA ASP A 368 -0.89 13.72 -24.49
C ASP A 368 -0.05 12.65 -25.17
N GLU A 369 0.25 12.87 -26.44
CA GLU A 369 1.03 11.96 -27.27
C GLU A 369 2.43 11.71 -26.67
N LYS A 370 3.07 12.73 -26.07
CA LYS A 370 4.42 12.58 -25.51
C LYS A 370 4.45 11.61 -24.35
N ILE A 371 3.39 11.60 -23.53
CA ILE A 371 3.22 10.73 -22.37
C ILE A 371 2.79 9.32 -22.79
N TYR A 372 1.90 9.20 -23.78
CA TYR A 372 1.23 7.94 -24.11
C TYR A 372 1.72 7.22 -25.37
N LYS A 373 2.70 7.75 -26.11
CA LYS A 373 3.21 7.14 -27.36
C LYS A 373 3.54 5.65 -27.28
N ASP A 374 4.00 5.17 -26.12
CA ASP A 374 4.45 3.78 -25.90
C ASP A 374 3.36 2.92 -25.25
N VAL A 375 2.14 3.45 -25.08
CA VAL A 375 0.98 2.72 -24.57
C VAL A 375 0.24 2.07 -25.76
N PRO A 376 0.10 0.74 -25.78
CA PRO A 376 -0.57 0.04 -26.88
C PRO A 376 -2.07 0.37 -26.97
N THR A 377 -2.57 0.45 -28.20
CA THR A 377 -3.98 0.74 -28.53
C THR A 377 -4.92 -0.45 -28.28
N ASP A 378 -4.47 -1.68 -28.53
CA ASP A 378 -5.30 -2.87 -28.30
C ASP A 378 -5.42 -3.24 -26.82
N GLU A 379 -6.40 -4.09 -26.49
CA GLU A 379 -6.57 -4.63 -25.15
C GLU A 379 -5.39 -5.52 -24.70
N ALA A 380 -5.16 -5.54 -23.39
CA ALA A 380 -4.34 -6.56 -22.76
C ALA A 380 -5.02 -7.93 -22.88
N GLY A 381 -4.26 -8.95 -23.28
CA GLY A 381 -4.79 -10.30 -23.42
C GLY A 381 -4.97 -11.00 -22.08
N VAL A 382 -4.05 -10.74 -21.13
CA VAL A 382 -4.09 -11.31 -19.77
C VAL A 382 -3.54 -10.33 -18.73
N TYR A 383 -3.99 -10.47 -17.49
CA TYR A 383 -3.48 -9.69 -16.35
C TYR A 383 -1.95 -9.83 -16.23
N GLY A 384 -1.25 -8.69 -16.16
CA GLY A 384 0.21 -8.63 -15.99
C GLY A 384 1.05 -8.67 -17.28
N ASP A 385 0.45 -8.64 -18.47
CA ASP A 385 1.21 -8.61 -19.74
C ASP A 385 1.91 -7.25 -20.02
N LYS A 386 2.60 -7.13 -21.17
CA LYS A 386 3.31 -5.90 -21.54
C LYS A 386 2.37 -4.72 -21.78
N LYS A 387 1.22 -4.94 -22.43
CA LYS A 387 0.21 -3.91 -22.71
C LYS A 387 -0.45 -3.45 -21.41
N PHE A 388 -0.80 -4.41 -20.55
CA PHE A 388 -1.27 -4.18 -19.19
C PHE A 388 -0.31 -3.29 -18.40
N SER A 389 0.99 -3.60 -18.42
CA SER A 389 1.99 -2.80 -17.69
C SER A 389 2.02 -1.33 -18.14
N ALA A 390 1.87 -1.07 -19.45
CA ALA A 390 1.85 0.30 -19.99
C ALA A 390 0.56 1.02 -19.58
N MET A 391 -0.59 0.33 -19.63
CA MET A 391 -1.85 0.86 -19.08
C MET A 391 -1.76 1.15 -17.58
N MET A 392 -1.04 0.35 -16.81
CA MET A 392 -0.85 0.62 -15.37
C MET A 392 -0.09 1.92 -15.13
N TYR A 393 0.90 2.24 -15.98
CA TYR A 393 1.59 3.53 -15.91
C TYR A 393 0.62 4.68 -16.19
N ALA A 394 -0.23 4.56 -17.21
CA ALA A 394 -1.25 5.55 -17.52
C ALA A 394 -2.23 5.80 -16.37
N LYS A 395 -2.67 4.74 -15.67
CA LYS A 395 -3.50 4.85 -14.44
C LYS A 395 -2.82 5.63 -13.32
N VAL A 396 -1.50 5.50 -13.16
CA VAL A 396 -0.76 6.23 -12.14
C VAL A 396 -0.63 7.70 -12.52
N VAL A 397 -0.29 7.98 -13.78
CA VAL A 397 -0.11 9.33 -14.29
C VAL A 397 -1.38 10.15 -14.19
N CYS A 398 -2.54 9.60 -14.58
CA CYS A 398 -3.79 10.36 -14.59
C CYS A 398 -4.18 10.88 -13.20
N VAL A 399 -4.10 10.03 -12.18
CA VAL A 399 -4.41 10.40 -10.79
C VAL A 399 -3.38 11.37 -10.24
N GLN A 400 -2.09 11.11 -10.50
CA GLN A 400 -1.02 11.99 -10.03
C GLN A 400 -1.16 13.41 -10.61
N MET A 401 -1.42 13.56 -11.91
CA MET A 401 -1.57 14.88 -12.54
C MET A 401 -2.73 15.68 -11.97
N VAL A 402 -3.88 15.04 -11.75
CA VAL A 402 -5.08 15.71 -11.21
C VAL A 402 -4.85 16.14 -9.75
N LEU A 403 -4.23 15.27 -8.94
CA LEU A 403 -3.84 15.62 -7.57
C LEU A 403 -2.83 16.78 -7.55
N MET A 404 -1.87 16.81 -8.45
CA MET A 404 -0.90 17.92 -8.57
C MET A 404 -1.53 19.25 -8.97
N LEU A 405 -2.78 19.26 -9.43
CA LEU A 405 -3.57 20.44 -9.78
C LEU A 405 -4.58 20.85 -8.68
N GLY A 406 -4.57 20.18 -7.53
CA GLY A 406 -5.40 20.60 -6.39
C GLY A 406 -6.83 20.05 -6.39
N TYR A 407 -7.10 18.96 -7.12
CA TYR A 407 -8.42 18.35 -7.22
C TYR A 407 -8.48 16.99 -6.52
N ASP A 408 -9.61 16.73 -5.89
CA ASP A 408 -9.99 15.41 -5.40
C ASP A 408 -10.27 14.49 -6.59
N VAL A 409 -9.90 13.22 -6.47
CA VAL A 409 -9.98 12.25 -7.57
C VAL A 409 -10.87 11.09 -7.18
N LEU A 410 -11.94 10.85 -7.94
CA LEU A 410 -12.56 9.53 -8.00
C LEU A 410 -11.95 8.78 -9.18
N PHE A 411 -11.04 7.85 -8.93
CA PHE A 411 -10.55 6.99 -10.00
C PHE A 411 -11.48 5.78 -10.17
N GLN A 412 -11.77 5.44 -11.43
CA GLN A 412 -12.40 4.18 -11.75
C GLN A 412 -11.88 3.55 -13.06
N ASP A 413 -11.93 2.23 -13.14
CA ASP A 413 -11.79 1.49 -14.38
C ASP A 413 -13.06 1.59 -15.25
N VAL A 414 -12.91 1.31 -16.54
CA VAL A 414 -14.02 1.38 -17.51
C VAL A 414 -15.00 0.21 -17.40
N ASP A 415 -14.66 -0.85 -16.65
CA ASP A 415 -15.51 -2.01 -16.35
C ASP A 415 -16.34 -1.85 -15.07
N ILE A 416 -16.78 -0.61 -14.82
CA ILE A 416 -17.67 -0.24 -13.73
C ILE A 416 -18.94 0.38 -14.31
N VAL A 417 -20.08 0.03 -13.73
CA VAL A 417 -21.37 0.70 -13.99
C VAL A 417 -21.88 1.34 -12.72
N TRP A 418 -22.51 2.51 -12.84
CA TRP A 418 -23.12 3.21 -11.71
C TRP A 418 -24.62 2.96 -11.67
N TYR A 419 -25.11 2.72 -10.46
CA TYR A 419 -26.53 2.65 -10.11
C TYR A 419 -26.99 3.94 -9.43
N LYS A 420 -26.08 4.60 -8.71
CA LYS A 420 -26.26 5.91 -8.07
C LYS A 420 -24.96 6.70 -8.21
N ASP A 421 -25.03 8.01 -8.02
CA ASP A 421 -23.84 8.83 -7.94
C ASP A 421 -23.01 8.47 -6.68
N PRO A 422 -21.81 7.88 -6.82
CA PRO A 422 -20.98 7.49 -5.68
C PRO A 422 -20.53 8.68 -4.83
N MET A 423 -20.56 9.91 -5.36
CA MET A 423 -20.21 11.11 -4.60
C MET A 423 -21.19 11.38 -3.47
N THR A 424 -22.46 10.97 -3.63
CA THR A 424 -23.47 11.12 -2.57
C THR A 424 -23.18 10.25 -1.35
N TYR A 425 -22.30 9.25 -1.45
CA TYR A 425 -21.73 8.53 -0.31
C TYR A 425 -20.39 9.16 0.11
N LEU A 426 -19.44 9.31 -0.84
CA LEU A 426 -18.05 9.66 -0.56
C LEU A 426 -17.85 11.10 -0.05
N GLN A 427 -18.76 12.01 -0.37
CA GLN A 427 -18.77 13.39 0.10
C GLN A 427 -19.88 13.69 1.12
N ASN A 428 -20.61 12.68 1.61
CA ASN A 428 -21.73 12.91 2.52
C ASN A 428 -21.23 13.46 3.86
N PRO A 429 -21.55 14.70 4.25
CA PRO A 429 -21.03 15.34 5.47
C PRO A 429 -21.55 14.70 6.77
N ASN A 430 -22.60 13.88 6.69
CA ASN A 430 -23.25 13.26 7.85
C ASN A 430 -22.70 11.86 8.18
N MET A 431 -21.81 11.29 7.36
CA MET A 431 -21.16 10.02 7.68
C MET A 431 -20.01 10.26 8.67
N ILE A 432 -20.01 9.53 9.80
CA ILE A 432 -19.04 9.60 10.91
C ILE A 432 -17.57 9.45 10.44
N ASN A 433 -17.36 8.97 9.21
CA ASN A 433 -16.07 8.66 8.60
C ASN A 433 -15.59 9.75 7.60
N GLN A 434 -15.84 11.03 7.90
CA GLN A 434 -15.46 12.20 7.08
C GLN A 434 -13.97 12.35 6.77
N ASN A 435 -13.09 11.80 7.61
CA ASN A 435 -11.71 12.29 7.73
C ASN A 435 -10.64 11.35 7.17
N TYR A 436 -10.99 10.49 6.21
CA TYR A 436 -10.01 9.65 5.51
C TYR A 436 -9.37 10.39 4.33
N ASP A 437 -8.09 10.13 4.08
CA ASP A 437 -7.38 10.71 2.95
C ASP A 437 -7.75 9.94 1.65
N VAL A 438 -7.98 8.63 1.76
CA VAL A 438 -8.31 7.75 0.64
C VAL A 438 -9.35 6.69 1.02
N TYR A 439 -10.20 6.34 0.05
CA TYR A 439 -11.16 5.24 0.11
C TYR A 439 -10.91 4.29 -1.04
N PHE A 440 -10.83 2.99 -0.80
CA PHE A 440 -10.71 1.99 -1.85
C PHE A 440 -11.83 0.96 -1.73
N GLN A 441 -12.34 0.47 -2.86
CA GLN A 441 -13.16 -0.73 -2.87
C GLN A 441 -12.37 -1.91 -2.31
N ASP A 442 -13.00 -2.78 -1.51
CA ASP A 442 -12.40 -4.04 -1.10
C ASP A 442 -12.26 -4.99 -2.31
N ASP A 443 -11.05 -5.47 -2.58
CA ASP A 443 -10.80 -6.45 -3.64
C ASP A 443 -11.38 -7.83 -3.32
N GLY A 444 -11.52 -8.16 -2.04
CA GLY A 444 -11.86 -9.51 -1.56
C GLY A 444 -10.68 -10.49 -1.51
N ASN A 445 -9.52 -10.12 -2.06
CA ASN A 445 -8.35 -11.01 -2.13
C ASN A 445 -7.46 -10.90 -0.89
N ARG A 446 -7.59 -11.87 0.03
CA ARG A 446 -6.82 -11.95 1.28
C ARG A 446 -5.41 -12.54 1.14
N GLN A 447 -4.84 -12.59 -0.06
CA GLN A 447 -3.45 -13.03 -0.25
C GLN A 447 -2.47 -12.05 0.43
N PRO A 448 -1.35 -12.53 1.02
CA PRO A 448 -0.39 -11.68 1.73
C PRO A 448 0.16 -10.49 0.95
N ARG A 449 0.17 -10.56 -0.39
CA ARG A 449 0.64 -9.46 -1.25
C ARG A 449 -0.31 -8.26 -1.31
N TYR A 450 -1.57 -8.44 -0.90
CA TYR A 450 -2.57 -7.38 -0.82
C TYR A 450 -2.87 -7.00 0.63
N ALA A 451 -2.14 -7.55 1.61
CA ALA A 451 -2.28 -7.15 3.00
C ALA A 451 -1.63 -5.78 3.27
N PRO A 452 -2.14 -4.98 4.21
CA PRO A 452 -3.27 -5.30 5.10
C PRO A 452 -4.64 -4.90 4.53
N TYR A 453 -4.67 -4.03 3.52
CA TYR A 453 -5.90 -3.36 3.11
C TYR A 453 -6.76 -4.14 2.13
N SER A 454 -6.20 -5.06 1.35
CA SER A 454 -6.87 -5.67 0.19
C SER A 454 -7.51 -4.63 -0.74
N ALA A 455 -6.90 -3.45 -0.87
CA ALA A 455 -7.44 -2.36 -1.66
C ALA A 455 -7.46 -2.72 -3.16
N ASN A 456 -8.64 -2.66 -3.77
CA ASN A 456 -8.81 -2.78 -5.21
C ASN A 456 -8.42 -1.47 -5.89
N SER A 457 -7.58 -1.51 -6.92
CA SER A 457 -7.11 -0.29 -7.60
C SER A 457 -7.89 0.06 -8.87
N GLY A 458 -9.06 -0.55 -9.07
CA GLY A 458 -10.00 -0.21 -10.14
C GLY A 458 -11.14 0.70 -9.68
N PHE A 459 -11.35 0.92 -8.38
CA PHE A 459 -12.25 1.96 -7.87
C PHE A 459 -11.75 2.54 -6.55
N TYR A 460 -11.47 3.84 -6.51
CA TYR A 460 -11.05 4.51 -5.29
C TYR A 460 -11.25 6.03 -5.35
N PHE A 461 -11.43 6.63 -4.17
CA PHE A 461 -11.54 8.07 -3.99
C PHE A 461 -10.35 8.61 -3.20
N VAL A 462 -9.79 9.73 -3.64
CA VAL A 462 -8.61 10.38 -3.06
C VAL A 462 -8.93 11.84 -2.81
N ARG A 463 -8.82 12.26 -1.55
CA ARG A 463 -8.85 13.68 -1.22
C ARG A 463 -7.49 14.30 -1.49
N HIS A 464 -7.47 15.44 -2.13
CA HIS A 464 -6.26 16.20 -2.35
C HIS A 464 -5.70 16.72 -1.03
N ASN A 465 -4.48 16.31 -0.70
CA ASN A 465 -3.63 16.90 0.33
C ASN A 465 -2.17 16.46 0.14
N ASP A 466 -1.25 17.03 0.92
CA ASP A 466 0.18 16.72 0.83
C ASP A 466 0.50 15.23 0.95
N ARG A 467 -0.23 14.48 1.81
CA ARG A 467 0.00 13.03 2.01
C ARG A 467 -0.40 12.22 0.79
N THR A 468 -1.56 12.52 0.19
CA THR A 468 -2.06 11.80 -0.99
C THR A 468 -1.29 12.17 -2.24
N GLN A 469 -0.94 13.44 -2.40
CA GLN A 469 -0.06 13.90 -3.48
C GLN A 469 1.30 13.19 -3.41
N TYR A 470 1.87 13.04 -2.21
CA TYR A 470 3.12 12.30 -2.05
C TYR A 470 2.96 10.79 -2.27
N LEU A 471 1.85 10.17 -1.82
CA LEU A 471 1.54 8.77 -2.11
C LEU A 471 1.57 8.46 -3.61
N PHE A 472 0.85 9.24 -4.41
CA PHE A 472 0.76 8.99 -5.85
C PHE A 472 2.04 9.40 -6.60
N THR A 473 2.81 10.35 -6.06
CA THR A 473 4.17 10.64 -6.57
C THR A 473 5.13 9.49 -6.27
N ALA A 474 5.07 8.89 -5.08
CA ALA A 474 5.86 7.71 -4.74
C ALA A 474 5.46 6.50 -5.60
N LEU A 475 4.17 6.32 -5.89
CA LEU A 475 3.69 5.28 -6.80
C LEU A 475 4.19 5.49 -8.23
N LEU A 476 4.21 6.75 -8.71
CA LEU A 476 4.79 7.10 -10.01
C LEU A 476 6.26 6.68 -10.09
N TYR A 477 7.06 6.99 -9.07
CA TYR A 477 8.47 6.60 -9.02
C TYR A 477 8.70 5.11 -8.77
N ALA A 478 7.71 4.38 -8.26
CA ALA A 478 7.75 2.93 -8.10
C ALA A 478 7.38 2.16 -9.39
N GLY A 479 7.39 2.81 -10.57
CA GLY A 479 6.99 2.21 -11.84
C GLY A 479 7.82 0.98 -12.23
N ASP A 480 9.06 0.87 -11.79
CA ASP A 480 9.90 -0.31 -12.00
C ASP A 480 9.47 -1.50 -11.10
N ALA A 481 9.03 -1.24 -9.88
CA ALA A 481 8.39 -2.23 -9.00
C ALA A 481 7.03 -2.69 -9.56
N ILE A 482 6.24 -1.78 -10.12
CA ILE A 482 5.01 -2.12 -10.84
C ILE A 482 5.34 -3.07 -11.99
N LYS A 483 6.39 -2.77 -12.77
CA LYS A 483 6.83 -3.64 -13.87
C LYS A 483 7.37 -4.99 -13.39
N ALA A 484 8.12 -5.01 -12.29
CA ALA A 484 8.71 -6.22 -11.74
C ALA A 484 7.66 -7.19 -11.18
N THR A 485 6.62 -6.64 -10.54
CA THR A 485 5.50 -7.40 -9.98
C THR A 485 4.41 -7.71 -11.01
N GLY A 486 4.31 -6.91 -12.08
CA GLY A 486 3.21 -6.96 -13.05
C GLY A 486 1.89 -6.45 -12.48
N SER A 487 1.91 -5.71 -11.36
CA SER A 487 0.71 -5.29 -10.64
C SER A 487 0.92 -3.94 -9.93
N HIS A 488 0.26 -2.88 -10.40
CA HIS A 488 0.26 -1.60 -9.67
C HIS A 488 -0.51 -1.69 -8.36
N GLN A 489 -1.60 -2.45 -8.30
CA GLN A 489 -2.38 -2.67 -7.07
C GLN A 489 -1.51 -3.18 -5.94
N GLN A 490 -0.66 -4.17 -6.22
CA GLN A 490 0.24 -4.74 -5.21
C GLN A 490 1.24 -3.71 -4.68
N VAL A 491 1.80 -2.86 -5.55
CA VAL A 491 2.74 -1.80 -5.15
C VAL A 491 2.01 -0.71 -4.38
N LEU A 492 0.84 -0.26 -4.86
CA LEU A 492 -0.01 0.73 -4.22
C LEU A 492 -0.41 0.30 -2.80
N VAL A 493 -0.86 -0.93 -2.60
CA VAL A 493 -1.18 -1.45 -1.26
C VAL A 493 0.03 -1.41 -0.33
N GLY A 494 1.22 -1.77 -0.85
CA GLY A 494 2.47 -1.66 -0.09
C GLY A 494 2.78 -0.22 0.34
N LEU A 495 2.58 0.74 -0.56
CA LEU A 495 2.77 2.16 -0.30
C LEU A 495 1.68 2.74 0.62
N LEU A 496 0.43 2.29 0.52
CA LEU A 496 -0.64 2.68 1.45
C LEU A 496 -0.26 2.35 2.90
N ALA A 497 0.23 1.13 3.14
CA ALA A 497 0.65 0.71 4.48
C ALA A 497 1.85 1.52 4.98
N GLU A 498 2.85 1.74 4.11
CA GLU A 498 4.03 2.53 4.46
C GLU A 498 3.67 3.99 4.75
N HIS A 499 2.86 4.63 3.89
CA HIS A 499 2.46 6.02 4.05
C HIS A 499 1.52 6.22 5.23
N SER A 500 0.68 5.23 5.54
CA SER A 500 -0.14 5.25 6.76
C SER A 500 0.76 5.24 8.00
N SER A 501 1.74 4.34 8.04
CA SER A 501 2.67 4.24 9.18
C SER A 501 3.61 5.44 9.31
N LEU A 502 4.13 5.96 8.20
CA LEU A 502 5.21 6.95 8.20
C LEU A 502 4.70 8.40 8.17
N PHE A 503 3.61 8.67 7.44
CA PHE A 503 3.08 10.02 7.22
C PHE A 503 1.70 10.25 7.85
N GLY A 504 1.13 9.23 8.50
CA GLY A 504 -0.21 9.31 9.08
C GLY A 504 -1.31 9.38 8.03
N LEU A 505 -1.10 8.80 6.83
CA LEU A 505 -2.12 8.67 5.81
C LEU A 505 -3.31 7.85 6.34
N LYS A 506 -4.51 8.42 6.26
CA LYS A 506 -5.74 7.76 6.67
C LYS A 506 -6.37 7.02 5.49
N VAL A 507 -6.37 5.71 5.56
CA VAL A 507 -6.92 4.82 4.53
C VAL A 507 -8.24 4.25 5.03
N LYS A 508 -9.26 4.18 4.18
CA LYS A 508 -10.52 3.46 4.43
C LYS A 508 -10.78 2.46 3.31
N ILE A 509 -11.20 1.26 3.69
CA ILE A 509 -11.71 0.27 2.75
C ILE A 509 -13.24 0.29 2.79
N LEU A 510 -13.84 0.40 1.61
CA LEU A 510 -15.27 0.29 1.37
C LEU A 510 -15.60 -1.20 1.39
N ASP A 511 -16.21 -1.59 2.49
CA ASP A 511 -16.26 -2.97 2.91
C ASP A 511 -17.16 -3.84 2.02
N GLN A 512 -16.76 -5.09 1.78
CA GLN A 512 -17.58 -6.04 1.03
C GLN A 512 -18.90 -6.43 1.72
N SER A 513 -19.00 -6.26 3.04
CA SER A 513 -20.24 -6.46 3.81
C SER A 513 -21.22 -5.28 3.67
N GLU A 514 -20.75 -4.12 3.21
CA GLU A 514 -21.61 -3.01 2.82
C GLU A 514 -22.15 -3.25 1.40
N ASP A 515 -23.46 -3.10 1.22
CA ASP A 515 -24.15 -3.38 -0.05
C ASP A 515 -23.81 -2.38 -1.18
N GLY A 516 -23.10 -1.30 -0.84
CA GLY A 516 -22.88 -0.14 -1.71
C GLY A 516 -21.92 -0.36 -2.88
N PHE A 517 -20.86 -1.14 -2.67
CA PHE A 517 -19.72 -1.21 -3.59
C PHE A 517 -19.33 -2.64 -4.01
N PRO A 518 -20.26 -3.47 -4.53
CA PRO A 518 -19.96 -4.83 -4.95
C PRO A 518 -18.97 -4.90 -6.12
N GLY A 519 -18.19 -5.97 -6.13
CA GLY A 519 -17.18 -6.26 -7.15
C GLY A 519 -17.10 -7.73 -7.55
N GLY A 520 -15.95 -8.12 -8.10
CA GLY A 520 -15.70 -9.47 -8.58
C GLY A 520 -15.80 -10.55 -7.50
N TYR A 521 -15.45 -10.25 -6.24
CA TYR A 521 -15.67 -11.17 -5.13
C TYR A 521 -17.16 -11.52 -4.98
N HIS A 522 -18.03 -10.52 -4.93
CA HIS A 522 -19.48 -10.72 -4.81
C HIS A 522 -20.01 -11.55 -5.99
N TYR A 523 -19.62 -11.15 -7.21
CA TYR A 523 -20.08 -11.81 -8.44
C TYR A 523 -19.70 -13.30 -8.50
N HIS A 524 -18.49 -13.64 -8.06
CA HIS A 524 -17.97 -15.01 -8.18
C HIS A 524 -18.15 -15.89 -6.94
N ASN A 525 -18.22 -15.31 -5.74
CA ASN A 525 -18.19 -16.07 -4.48
C ASN A 525 -19.40 -15.82 -3.57
N ASP A 526 -20.12 -14.70 -3.73
CA ASP A 526 -21.28 -14.40 -2.88
C ASP A 526 -22.59 -14.42 -3.67
N HIS A 527 -23.02 -15.64 -4.01
CA HIS A 527 -24.31 -15.84 -4.69
C HIS A 527 -25.50 -15.37 -3.86
N LYS A 528 -25.39 -15.30 -2.52
CA LYS A 528 -26.48 -14.80 -1.67
C LYS A 528 -26.66 -13.30 -1.86
N PHE A 529 -25.56 -12.55 -1.79
CA PHE A 529 -25.56 -11.13 -2.13
C PHE A 529 -26.08 -10.91 -3.55
N MET A 530 -25.54 -11.64 -4.54
CA MET A 530 -25.92 -11.44 -5.93
C MET A 530 -27.40 -11.71 -6.21
N ARG A 531 -28.04 -12.65 -5.49
CA ARG A 531 -29.49 -12.88 -5.58
C ARG A 531 -30.31 -11.70 -5.06
N ARG A 532 -29.88 -11.03 -3.98
CA ARG A 532 -30.52 -9.79 -3.51
C ARG A 532 -30.29 -8.64 -4.50
N PHE A 533 -29.05 -8.52 -4.98
CA PHE A 533 -28.66 -7.49 -5.94
C PHE A 533 -29.49 -7.52 -7.22
N VAL A 534 -29.64 -8.69 -7.88
CA VAL A 534 -30.43 -8.78 -9.13
C VAL A 534 -31.92 -8.49 -8.93
N LYS A 535 -32.44 -8.70 -7.72
CA LYS A 535 -33.81 -8.38 -7.32
C LYS A 535 -34.01 -6.91 -6.93
N GLY A 536 -32.93 -6.12 -6.81
CA GLY A 536 -32.99 -4.74 -6.35
C GLY A 536 -33.21 -4.61 -4.84
N GLU A 537 -32.82 -5.63 -4.06
CA GLU A 537 -32.95 -5.66 -2.60
C GLU A 537 -31.71 -5.09 -1.88
N THR A 538 -30.77 -4.48 -2.60
CA THR A 538 -29.50 -3.94 -2.06
C THR A 538 -29.41 -2.43 -2.32
N ASP A 539 -28.71 -1.71 -1.43
CA ASP A 539 -28.48 -0.26 -1.57
C ASP A 539 -27.20 0.05 -2.37
N THR A 540 -27.16 -0.44 -3.61
CA THR A 540 -25.93 -0.44 -4.41
C THR A 540 -25.69 0.89 -5.14
N TYR A 541 -24.47 1.42 -5.03
CA TYR A 541 -24.01 2.61 -5.76
C TYR A 541 -23.42 2.28 -7.11
N LEU A 542 -22.61 1.22 -7.19
CA LEU A 542 -21.94 0.80 -8.42
C LEU A 542 -21.70 -0.70 -8.41
N PHE A 543 -21.37 -1.25 -9.57
CA PHE A 543 -20.90 -2.62 -9.69
C PHE A 543 -19.63 -2.67 -10.55
N HIS A 544 -18.58 -3.29 -10.00
CA HIS A 544 -17.29 -3.44 -10.66
C HIS A 544 -17.09 -4.88 -11.16
N MET A 545 -16.95 -5.07 -12.47
CA MET A 545 -16.71 -6.39 -13.07
C MET A 545 -15.23 -6.83 -12.99
N SER A 546 -14.67 -6.76 -11.77
CA SER A 546 -13.33 -7.23 -11.48
C SER A 546 -13.25 -8.76 -11.43
N TRP A 547 -12.05 -9.31 -11.26
CA TRP A 547 -11.80 -10.77 -11.19
C TRP A 547 -12.20 -11.57 -12.43
N THR A 548 -12.38 -10.89 -13.56
CA THR A 548 -12.74 -11.53 -14.84
C THR A 548 -11.51 -11.80 -15.71
N HIS A 549 -11.48 -12.96 -16.35
CA HIS A 549 -10.33 -13.44 -17.13
C HIS A 549 -9.92 -12.52 -18.29
N ASN A 550 -10.89 -11.96 -19.03
CA ASN A 550 -10.65 -11.13 -20.21
C ASN A 550 -11.86 -10.22 -20.51
N LYS A 551 -11.69 -9.28 -21.46
CA LYS A 551 -12.74 -8.33 -21.90
C LYS A 551 -14.01 -9.05 -22.38
N VAL A 552 -13.86 -10.11 -23.16
CA VAL A 552 -14.99 -10.87 -23.74
C VAL A 552 -15.92 -11.40 -22.65
N ASN A 553 -15.37 -11.97 -21.58
CA ASN A 553 -16.17 -12.44 -20.46
C ASN A 553 -16.80 -11.28 -19.68
N LYS A 554 -16.13 -10.13 -19.53
CA LYS A 554 -16.74 -8.96 -18.88
C LYS A 554 -18.00 -8.51 -19.61
N ILE A 555 -17.93 -8.41 -20.94
CA ILE A 555 -19.08 -8.03 -21.77
C ILE A 555 -20.23 -9.03 -21.59
N LYS A 556 -19.95 -10.34 -21.69
CA LYS A 556 -20.96 -11.39 -21.47
C LYS A 556 -21.58 -11.31 -20.08
N PHE A 557 -20.77 -11.05 -19.05
CA PHE A 557 -21.28 -10.91 -17.69
C PHE A 557 -22.17 -9.66 -17.54
N PHE A 558 -21.81 -8.53 -18.13
CA PHE A 558 -22.67 -7.33 -18.16
C PHE A 558 -23.97 -7.57 -18.91
N GLN A 559 -23.92 -8.23 -20.07
CA GLN A 559 -25.12 -8.61 -20.84
C GLN A 559 -26.03 -9.51 -19.99
N GLN A 560 -25.46 -10.51 -19.33
CA GLN A 560 -26.23 -11.42 -18.49
C GLN A 560 -26.81 -10.75 -17.23
N MET A 561 -26.12 -9.76 -16.68
CA MET A 561 -26.57 -8.97 -15.53
C MET A 561 -27.59 -7.89 -15.87
N GLY A 562 -27.84 -7.63 -17.16
CA GLY A 562 -28.70 -6.52 -17.60
C GLY A 562 -28.06 -5.14 -17.41
N ASP A 563 -26.74 -5.09 -17.54
CA ASP A 563 -25.91 -3.89 -17.39
C ASP A 563 -25.18 -3.52 -18.69
N TRP A 564 -25.56 -4.13 -19.83
CA TRP A 564 -25.01 -3.83 -21.14
C TRP A 564 -25.96 -2.95 -21.97
N TYR A 565 -25.47 -1.83 -22.50
CA TYR A 565 -26.27 -0.83 -23.23
C TYR A 565 -25.66 -0.46 -24.59
N VAL A 566 -24.66 -1.20 -25.06
CA VAL A 566 -23.94 -0.87 -26.30
C VAL A 566 -24.51 -1.63 -27.48
N ASN A 567 -24.96 -0.90 -28.50
CA ASN A 567 -25.42 -1.47 -29.76
C ASN A 567 -24.25 -2.10 -30.53
N ASP A 568 -24.51 -3.25 -31.19
CA ASP A 568 -23.49 -4.04 -31.91
C ASP A 568 -22.69 -3.24 -32.94
N LYS A 569 -23.30 -2.25 -33.59
CA LYS A 569 -22.61 -1.38 -34.57
C LYS A 569 -21.49 -0.51 -33.98
N CYS A 570 -21.43 -0.37 -32.66
CA CYS A 570 -20.36 0.36 -31.97
C CYS A 570 -19.35 -0.56 -31.28
N VAL A 571 -19.56 -1.88 -31.34
CA VAL A 571 -18.60 -2.86 -30.80
C VAL A 571 -17.40 -2.95 -31.75
N SER A 572 -16.19 -2.78 -31.20
CA SER A 572 -14.92 -2.85 -31.94
C SER A 572 -14.87 -2.00 -33.22
N THR A 573 -15.63 -0.89 -33.27
CA THR A 573 -15.80 -0.05 -34.45
C THR A 573 -15.31 1.37 -34.18
N LYS A 574 -14.49 1.92 -35.07
CA LYS A 574 -13.94 3.28 -34.90
C LYS A 574 -15.04 4.35 -35.07
N PRO A 575 -14.95 5.51 -34.38
CA PRO A 575 -15.93 6.59 -34.48
C PRO A 575 -16.24 7.05 -35.91
N GLN A 576 -15.22 7.10 -36.79
CA GLN A 576 -15.40 7.54 -38.19
C GLN A 576 -16.35 6.61 -38.97
N ILE A 577 -16.28 5.30 -38.68
CA ILE A 577 -17.13 4.28 -39.29
C ILE A 577 -18.55 4.37 -38.71
N ILE A 578 -18.69 4.56 -37.39
CA ILE A 578 -20.00 4.66 -36.73
C ILE A 578 -20.80 5.85 -37.27
N LEU A 579 -20.13 6.98 -37.52
CA LEU A 579 -20.75 8.23 -37.97
C LEU A 579 -20.83 8.36 -39.50
N ASN A 580 -20.30 7.40 -40.27
CA ASN A 580 -20.15 7.48 -41.72
C ASN A 580 -19.54 8.82 -42.19
N SER A 581 -18.49 9.29 -41.50
CA SER A 581 -17.89 10.61 -41.74
C SER A 581 -16.36 10.54 -41.72
N ALA A 582 -15.71 11.16 -42.71
CA ALA A 582 -14.25 11.24 -42.79
C ALA A 582 -13.66 12.25 -41.78
N THR A 583 -14.47 13.22 -41.34
CA THR A 583 -14.12 14.21 -40.34
C THR A 583 -14.89 13.95 -39.05
N TYR A 584 -14.20 14.10 -37.93
CA TYR A 584 -14.80 14.10 -36.60
C TYR A 584 -15.51 15.44 -36.37
N GLU A 585 -16.62 15.66 -37.06
CA GLU A 585 -17.58 16.72 -36.71
C GLU A 585 -18.22 16.34 -35.36
N SER A 586 -18.63 17.33 -34.57
CA SER A 586 -19.24 17.23 -33.22
C SER A 586 -20.56 16.43 -33.12
N LYS A 587 -20.75 15.43 -33.98
CA LYS A 587 -21.90 14.53 -34.02
C LYS A 587 -21.82 13.56 -32.86
N SER A 588 -22.91 13.50 -32.10
CA SER A 588 -23.00 12.66 -30.92
C SER A 588 -22.99 11.16 -31.29
N LEU A 589 -22.18 10.38 -30.56
CA LEU A 589 -22.16 8.91 -30.59
C LEU A 589 -23.24 8.29 -29.70
N ILE A 590 -23.99 9.07 -28.92
CA ILE A 590 -25.00 8.55 -28.00
C ILE A 590 -26.13 7.86 -28.74
N ALA A 591 -26.77 8.54 -29.69
CA ALA A 591 -27.88 7.97 -30.45
C ALA A 591 -27.50 6.69 -31.23
N PRO A 592 -26.33 6.60 -31.89
CA PRO A 592 -25.94 5.35 -32.52
C PRO A 592 -25.52 4.27 -31.52
N CYS A 593 -24.79 4.58 -30.45
CA CYS A 593 -24.17 3.55 -29.62
C CYS A 593 -25.00 3.10 -28.42
N CYS A 594 -25.83 3.97 -27.85
CA CYS A 594 -26.57 3.66 -26.64
C CYS A 594 -27.96 3.10 -26.92
N ALA A 595 -28.25 1.93 -26.37
CA ALA A 595 -29.61 1.40 -26.26
C ALA A 595 -30.37 2.11 -25.13
N ALA A 596 -31.70 2.23 -25.28
CA ALA A 596 -32.57 2.79 -24.24
C ALA A 596 -32.75 1.82 -23.06
N GLU A 597 -32.87 0.53 -23.36
CA GLU A 597 -33.03 -0.56 -22.40
C GLU A 597 -31.81 -1.48 -22.41
N PRO A 598 -31.51 -2.20 -21.31
CA PRO A 598 -30.38 -3.11 -21.27
C PRO A 598 -30.53 -4.25 -22.26
N LEU A 599 -29.45 -4.53 -22.99
CA LEU A 599 -29.33 -5.64 -23.93
C LEU A 599 -28.95 -6.91 -23.16
N VAL A 600 -29.96 -7.65 -22.73
CA VAL A 600 -29.79 -8.87 -21.92
C VAL A 600 -29.54 -10.09 -22.81
N SER A 601 -28.55 -10.90 -22.45
CA SER A 601 -28.29 -12.19 -23.10
C SER A 601 -27.80 -13.24 -22.11
N CYS A 602 -28.31 -14.46 -22.25
CA CYS A 602 -27.90 -15.59 -21.41
C CYS A 602 -26.64 -16.26 -21.98
N HIS A 603 -25.61 -16.38 -21.16
CA HIS A 603 -24.33 -16.96 -21.54
C HIS A 603 -23.95 -18.17 -20.68
N TYR A 604 -24.14 -18.09 -19.36
CA TYR A 604 -23.69 -19.09 -18.42
C TYR A 604 -24.70 -19.32 -17.29
N ARG A 605 -25.17 -20.56 -17.14
CA ARG A 605 -26.22 -20.91 -16.17
C ARG A 605 -25.79 -20.82 -14.71
N ASP A 606 -24.48 -20.92 -14.48
CA ASP A 606 -23.81 -21.01 -13.18
C ASP A 606 -23.28 -19.66 -12.67
N LYS A 607 -23.45 -18.59 -13.45
CA LYS A 607 -23.11 -17.22 -13.05
C LYS A 607 -24.35 -16.39 -12.74
N PRO A 608 -24.23 -15.34 -11.90
CA PRO A 608 -25.31 -14.39 -11.68
C PRO A 608 -25.89 -13.85 -12.98
N SER A 609 -27.21 -13.67 -12.99
CA SER A 609 -27.98 -13.26 -14.17
C SER A 609 -29.24 -12.51 -13.78
N LYS A 610 -29.67 -11.56 -14.62
CA LYS A 610 -30.92 -10.81 -14.44
C LYS A 610 -32.15 -11.69 -14.69
N ILE A 611 -32.03 -12.62 -15.63
CA ILE A 611 -33.06 -13.60 -16.00
C ILE A 611 -32.53 -15.03 -15.85
N PRO A 612 -33.40 -16.05 -15.64
CA PRO A 612 -32.95 -17.43 -15.52
C PRO A 612 -32.31 -18.00 -16.79
N CYS A 613 -30.99 -18.20 -16.78
CA CYS A 613 -30.23 -18.77 -17.89
C CYS A 613 -30.07 -20.30 -17.80
N ARG A 614 -31.17 -21.05 -17.58
CA ARG A 614 -31.13 -22.49 -17.23
C ARG A 614 -30.48 -23.38 -18.31
N ASP A 615 -30.66 -23.02 -19.57
CA ASP A 615 -30.24 -23.83 -20.73
C ASP A 615 -28.82 -23.49 -21.21
N SER A 616 -28.19 -22.44 -20.66
CA SER A 616 -26.83 -22.04 -21.01
C SER A 616 -25.79 -23.02 -20.46
N GLN A 617 -24.69 -23.20 -21.19
CA GLN A 617 -23.56 -24.01 -20.69
C GLN A 617 -22.91 -23.33 -19.48
N PRO A 618 -22.49 -24.08 -18.45
CA PRO A 618 -21.74 -23.49 -17.34
C PRO A 618 -20.33 -23.09 -17.81
N ILE A 619 -19.76 -22.03 -17.23
CA ILE A 619 -18.35 -21.65 -17.47
C ILE A 619 -17.42 -22.27 -16.43
N ASP A 620 -17.91 -22.49 -15.22
CA ASP A 620 -17.18 -23.18 -14.17
C ASP A 620 -17.46 -24.68 -14.26
N ASN A 621 -16.41 -25.49 -14.21
CA ASN A 621 -16.53 -26.95 -14.33
C ASN A 621 -17.43 -27.53 -13.23
N GLY A 622 -18.62 -28.00 -13.62
CA GLY A 622 -19.61 -28.56 -12.69
C GLY A 622 -20.39 -27.51 -11.88
N GLY A 623 -20.35 -26.24 -12.29
CA GLY A 623 -21.09 -25.15 -11.67
C GLY A 623 -22.59 -25.44 -11.58
N ARG A 624 -23.15 -25.30 -10.38
CA ARG A 624 -24.61 -25.37 -10.16
C ARG A 624 -25.26 -24.11 -10.73
N SER A 625 -26.51 -24.23 -11.15
CA SER A 625 -27.22 -23.04 -11.64
C SER A 625 -27.31 -21.96 -10.57
N PHE A 626 -27.14 -20.71 -10.99
CA PHE A 626 -27.34 -19.55 -10.14
C PHE A 626 -28.81 -19.39 -9.70
N TRP A 627 -29.78 -19.90 -10.47
CA TRP A 627 -31.21 -19.74 -10.17
C TRP A 627 -31.78 -20.90 -9.37
#